data_AF-A0AA36FFB8-F1
#
_entry.id   AF-A0AA36FFB8-F1
#
_cell.length_a   1.000
_cell.length_b   1.000
_cell.length_c   1.000
_cell.angle_alpha   90.00
_cell.angle_beta   90.00
_cell.angle_gamma   90.00
#
_symmetry.space_group_name_H-M   'P 1'
#
loop_
_entity.id
_entity.type
_entity.pdbx_description
1 polymer ?
#
loop_
_entity_poly.entity_id
_entity_poly.type
_entity_poly.pdbx_seq_one_letter_code
_entity_poly.pdbx_strand_id
1 'polypeptide(L)'
;MKSFPHLHVPSDKTKNIYAVTPDTYNRLADNAITAKYKKVDDTALTETNLAGKEIATSLKLDDRTEPLRVKSPHFTLKVHKNNFENKPSVRLINPTKSDIGSVSKKILDRILPKIHEASPLPLWNRTSEAITWFRDLPDKSNTRFLQLDIEEYYASISESLLIDAINFARTFSTITEAEQDEILHAQIALFRKSTDEKIQALTDKLQRLKFPRYRPRTKSGSRRNTKKRSSSALVLGKSNYQRLNATKSKGES
;
A
#
# COMPACT_ATOMS: atom_id res chain seq x y z
N MET A 1 -39.40 -13.28 12.99
CA MET A 1 -38.13 -12.51 13.09
C MET A 1 -37.30 -12.74 11.83
N LYS A 2 -37.10 -11.72 10.99
CA LYS A 2 -36.06 -11.73 9.95
C LYS A 2 -35.49 -10.32 9.79
N SER A 3 -34.47 -9.99 10.58
CA SER A 3 -33.65 -8.80 10.40
C SER A 3 -32.29 -9.27 9.92
N PHE A 4 -31.96 -9.08 8.64
CA PHE A 4 -30.62 -9.34 8.15
C PHE A 4 -29.65 -8.38 8.86
N PRO A 5 -28.60 -8.90 9.53
CA PRO A 5 -27.79 -8.12 10.43
C PRO A 5 -26.90 -7.17 9.62
N HIS A 6 -26.88 -5.90 10.01
CA HIS A 6 -25.87 -4.99 9.51
C HIS A 6 -24.49 -5.51 9.93
N LEU A 7 -23.52 -5.42 9.02
CA LEU A 7 -22.12 -5.69 9.32
C LEU A 7 -21.55 -4.51 10.10
N HIS A 8 -20.75 -4.82 11.13
CA HIS A 8 -20.09 -3.81 11.95
C HIS A 8 -18.68 -3.55 11.43
N VAL A 9 -18.46 -2.34 10.91
CA VAL A 9 -17.17 -1.95 10.33
C VAL A 9 -16.51 -0.87 11.19
N PRO A 10 -15.28 -1.09 11.67
CA PRO A 10 -14.56 -0.10 12.46
C PRO A 10 -14.07 1.09 11.62
N SER A 11 -13.92 2.23 12.27
CA SER A 11 -13.26 3.40 11.70
C SER A 11 -11.73 3.29 11.78
N ASP A 12 -11.02 3.85 10.80
CA ASP A 12 -9.55 3.82 10.70
C ASP A 12 -8.86 4.63 11.83
N LYS A 13 -9.35 5.84 12.13
CA LYS A 13 -8.70 6.79 13.07
C LYS A 13 -9.54 7.12 14.30
N THR A 14 -10.72 6.54 14.42
CA THR A 14 -11.62 6.78 15.54
C THR A 14 -12.09 5.47 16.13
N LYS A 15 -12.56 5.47 17.37
CA LYS A 15 -13.14 4.28 18.02
C LYS A 15 -14.57 3.97 17.56
N ASN A 16 -15.10 4.72 16.58
CA ASN A 16 -16.46 4.54 16.12
C ASN A 16 -16.59 3.26 15.28
N ILE A 17 -17.75 2.62 15.36
CA ILE A 17 -18.14 1.46 14.57
C ILE A 17 -19.41 1.83 13.80
N TYR A 18 -19.48 1.43 12.54
CA TYR A 18 -20.59 1.74 11.64
C TYR A 18 -21.32 0.48 11.24
N ALA A 19 -22.65 0.56 11.21
CA ALA A 19 -23.50 -0.47 10.65
C ALA A 19 -23.55 -0.29 9.12
N VAL A 20 -23.22 -1.34 8.37
CA VAL A 20 -23.19 -1.34 6.91
C VAL A 20 -23.97 -2.54 6.39
N THR A 21 -24.79 -2.35 5.37
CA THR A 21 -25.50 -3.48 4.75
C THR A 21 -24.51 -4.41 4.02
N PRO A 22 -24.77 -5.73 3.96
CA PRO A 22 -23.90 -6.67 3.23
C PRO A 22 -23.58 -6.23 1.80
N ASP A 23 -24.56 -5.72 1.05
CA ASP A 23 -24.35 -5.25 -0.32
C ASP A 23 -23.41 -4.03 -0.41
N THR A 24 -23.56 -3.09 0.52
CA THR A 24 -22.67 -1.92 0.59
C THR A 24 -21.26 -2.34 0.99
N TYR A 25 -21.14 -3.28 1.93
CA TYR A 25 -19.85 -3.83 2.34
C TYR A 25 -19.14 -4.49 1.16
N ASN A 26 -19.82 -5.40 0.45
CA ASN A 26 -19.25 -6.12 -0.69
C ASN A 26 -18.83 -5.15 -1.80
N ARG A 27 -19.68 -4.17 -2.15
CA ARG A 27 -19.33 -3.13 -3.14
C ARG A 27 -18.09 -2.33 -2.73
N LEU A 28 -17.97 -1.94 -1.45
CA LEU A 28 -16.81 -1.20 -0.95
C LEU A 28 -15.54 -2.08 -0.95
N ALA A 29 -15.66 -3.35 -0.57
CA ALA A 29 -14.57 -4.31 -0.59
C ALA A 29 -14.07 -4.53 -2.03
N ASP A 30 -14.96 -4.83 -2.97
CA ASP A 30 -14.60 -5.09 -4.37
C ASP A 30 -13.96 -3.88 -5.01
N ASN A 31 -14.51 -2.69 -4.81
CA ASN A 31 -13.90 -1.45 -5.30
C ASN A 31 -12.50 -1.22 -4.71
N ALA A 32 -12.30 -1.52 -3.42
CA ALA A 32 -11.01 -1.34 -2.77
C ALA A 32 -9.96 -2.36 -3.21
N ILE A 33 -10.37 -3.62 -3.40
CA ILE A 33 -9.51 -4.69 -3.89
C ILE A 33 -9.10 -4.38 -5.33
N THR A 34 -10.07 -4.20 -6.22
CA THR A 34 -9.82 -4.03 -7.67
C THR A 34 -9.08 -2.74 -8.01
N ALA A 35 -9.18 -1.70 -7.18
CA ALA A 35 -8.46 -0.45 -7.39
C ALA A 35 -6.94 -0.59 -7.22
N LYS A 36 -6.45 -1.52 -6.38
CA LYS A 36 -5.06 -1.52 -5.90
C LYS A 36 -4.36 -2.88 -5.95
N TYR A 37 -5.10 -3.97 -5.86
CA TYR A 37 -4.58 -5.32 -5.70
C TYR A 37 -5.21 -6.27 -6.72
N LYS A 38 -4.43 -7.22 -7.24
CA LYS A 38 -4.95 -8.35 -8.01
C LYS A 38 -5.13 -9.53 -7.06
N LYS A 39 -6.22 -10.29 -7.23
CA LYS A 39 -6.34 -11.58 -6.54
C LYS A 39 -5.27 -12.52 -7.09
N VAL A 40 -4.59 -13.18 -6.17
CA VAL A 40 -3.62 -14.23 -6.40
C VAL A 40 -4.35 -15.48 -6.88
N ASP A 41 -3.85 -16.14 -7.93
CA ASP A 41 -4.28 -17.49 -8.34
C ASP A 41 -3.67 -18.59 -7.44
N ASP A 42 -4.28 -19.77 -7.48
CA ASP A 42 -3.86 -20.91 -6.65
C ASP A 42 -2.48 -21.45 -7.06
N THR A 43 -2.13 -21.34 -8.35
CA THR A 43 -0.82 -21.78 -8.86
C THR A 43 0.30 -21.02 -8.19
N ALA A 44 0.28 -19.69 -8.24
CA ALA A 44 1.38 -18.94 -7.68
C ALA A 44 1.28 -18.83 -6.14
N LEU A 45 0.13 -19.12 -5.51
CA LEU A 45 0.10 -19.40 -4.07
C LEU A 45 0.93 -20.65 -3.74
N THR A 46 0.79 -21.70 -4.55
CA THR A 46 1.54 -22.95 -4.40
C THR A 46 3.04 -22.70 -4.60
N GLU A 47 3.43 -21.94 -5.63
CA GLU A 47 4.82 -21.55 -5.87
C GLU A 47 5.39 -20.71 -4.71
N THR A 48 4.60 -19.77 -4.18
CA THR A 48 5.00 -19.00 -2.99
C THR A 48 5.22 -19.91 -1.79
N ASN A 49 4.33 -20.86 -1.53
CA ASN A 49 4.50 -21.81 -0.44
C ASN A 49 5.71 -22.72 -0.61
N LEU A 50 6.03 -23.11 -1.85
CA LEU A 50 7.21 -23.92 -2.14
C LEU A 50 8.50 -23.14 -1.83
N ALA A 51 8.61 -21.90 -2.35
CA ALA A 51 9.76 -21.04 -2.08
C ALA A 51 9.91 -20.74 -0.57
N GLY A 52 8.78 -20.49 0.12
CA GLY A 52 8.79 -20.29 1.57
C GLY A 52 9.26 -21.52 2.34
N LYS A 53 8.89 -22.73 1.88
CA LYS A 53 9.37 -23.99 2.47
C LYS A 53 10.86 -24.20 2.25
N GLU A 54 11.39 -23.87 1.08
CA GLU A 54 12.83 -23.94 0.81
C GLU A 54 13.63 -23.04 1.75
N ILE A 55 13.17 -21.80 1.94
CA ILE A 55 13.75 -20.85 2.92
C ILE A 55 13.64 -21.40 4.34
N ALA A 56 12.47 -21.89 4.75
CA ALA A 56 12.30 -22.44 6.10
C ALA A 56 13.22 -23.64 6.35
N THR A 57 13.40 -24.50 5.35
CA THR A 57 14.28 -25.68 5.44
C THR A 57 15.74 -25.29 5.54
N SER A 58 16.20 -24.30 4.74
CA SER A 58 17.58 -23.82 4.81
C SER A 58 17.91 -23.21 6.18
N LEU A 59 16.92 -22.59 6.81
CA LEU A 59 17.01 -22.01 8.15
C LEU A 59 16.72 -23.00 9.30
N LYS A 60 16.35 -24.26 8.99
CA LYS A 60 15.92 -25.29 9.96
C LYS A 60 14.73 -24.83 10.83
N LEU A 61 13.73 -24.26 10.17
CA LEU A 61 12.48 -23.74 10.75
C LEU A 61 11.25 -24.43 10.13
N ASP A 62 11.43 -25.43 9.29
CA ASP A 62 10.37 -26.14 8.57
C ASP A 62 9.39 -26.87 9.50
N ASP A 63 9.83 -27.26 10.70
CA ASP A 63 9.01 -27.86 11.75
C ASP A 63 8.09 -26.84 12.48
N ARG A 64 8.35 -25.54 12.32
CA ARG A 64 7.69 -24.45 13.05
C ARG A 64 7.05 -23.40 12.15
N THR A 65 7.09 -23.59 10.84
CA THR A 65 6.53 -22.67 9.86
C THR A 65 5.33 -23.30 9.18
N GLU A 66 4.24 -22.53 9.10
CA GLU A 66 3.04 -22.96 8.39
C GLU A 66 3.07 -22.43 6.95
N PRO A 67 2.48 -23.17 5.99
CA PRO A 67 2.26 -22.64 4.66
C PRO A 67 1.35 -21.40 4.72
N LEU A 68 1.59 -20.45 3.82
CA LEU A 68 0.76 -19.26 3.65
C LEU A 68 -0.68 -19.68 3.35
N ARG A 69 -1.60 -19.22 4.20
CA ARG A 69 -3.04 -19.41 4.01
C ARG A 69 -3.67 -18.10 3.57
N VAL A 70 -4.44 -18.15 2.48
CA VAL A 70 -5.19 -17.00 1.98
C VAL A 70 -6.29 -16.65 2.98
N LYS A 71 -6.21 -15.45 3.53
CA LYS A 71 -7.25 -14.89 4.40
C LYS A 71 -7.98 -13.78 3.65
N SER A 72 -9.30 -13.76 3.75
CA SER A 72 -10.10 -12.71 3.11
C SER A 72 -9.70 -11.32 3.65
N PRO A 73 -9.45 -10.34 2.76
CA PRO A 73 -9.16 -8.99 3.20
C PRO A 73 -10.40 -8.36 3.84
N HIS A 74 -10.18 -7.45 4.77
CA HIS A 74 -11.23 -6.63 5.39
C HIS A 74 -10.81 -5.17 5.32
N PHE A 75 -11.68 -4.24 5.71
CA PHE A 75 -11.36 -2.81 5.64
C PHE A 75 -11.89 -2.03 6.83
N THR A 76 -11.28 -0.86 7.07
CA THR A 76 -11.78 0.17 7.98
C THR A 76 -12.28 1.39 7.21
N LEU A 77 -13.21 2.14 7.80
CA LEU A 77 -13.78 3.35 7.18
C LEU A 77 -12.93 4.59 7.49
N LYS A 78 -12.52 5.30 6.43
CA LYS A 78 -11.80 6.59 6.53
C LYS A 78 -12.77 7.75 6.74
N VAL A 79 -13.40 7.77 7.92
CA VAL A 79 -14.42 8.77 8.31
C VAL A 79 -13.90 10.21 8.33
N HIS A 80 -12.58 10.38 8.40
CA HIS A 80 -11.90 11.67 8.45
C HIS A 80 -11.67 12.29 7.06
N LYS A 81 -12.06 11.60 5.97
CA LYS A 81 -11.95 12.13 4.62
C LYS A 81 -13.18 12.96 4.27
N ASN A 82 -12.96 14.02 3.51
CA ASN A 82 -14.03 14.89 3.02
C ASN A 82 -15.09 14.09 2.28
N ASN A 83 -16.35 14.49 2.40
CA ASN A 83 -17.50 13.87 1.73
C ASN A 83 -17.72 12.38 2.05
N PHE A 84 -17.29 11.92 3.24
CA PHE A 84 -17.45 10.53 3.69
C PHE A 84 -18.90 10.02 3.60
N GLU A 85 -19.88 10.87 3.95
CA GLU A 85 -21.30 10.50 3.96
C GLU A 85 -21.81 10.06 2.59
N ASN A 86 -21.31 10.69 1.51
CA ASN A 86 -21.73 10.40 0.14
C ASN A 86 -20.74 9.46 -0.58
N LYS A 87 -19.45 9.58 -0.30
CA LYS A 87 -18.37 8.80 -0.93
C LYS A 87 -17.39 8.32 0.14
N PRO A 88 -17.75 7.27 0.90
CA PRO A 88 -16.83 6.75 1.89
C PRO A 88 -15.60 6.17 1.18
N SER A 89 -14.45 6.46 1.77
CA SER A 89 -13.21 5.78 1.40
C SER A 89 -12.86 4.77 2.48
N VAL A 90 -12.18 3.71 2.09
CA VAL A 90 -11.82 2.61 2.98
C VAL A 90 -10.30 2.45 3.03
N ARG A 91 -9.82 1.83 4.10
CA ARG A 91 -8.45 1.33 4.19
C ARG A 91 -8.51 -0.19 4.17
N LEU A 92 -8.02 -0.78 3.08
CA LEU A 92 -7.93 -2.22 2.95
C LEU A 92 -6.84 -2.75 3.90
N ILE A 93 -7.15 -3.84 4.58
CA ILE A 93 -6.24 -4.57 5.46
C ILE A 93 -6.11 -5.97 4.86
N ASN A 94 -4.87 -6.34 4.52
CA ASN A 94 -4.55 -7.70 4.13
C ASN A 94 -4.07 -8.49 5.37
N PRO A 95 -4.86 -9.45 5.87
CA PRO A 95 -4.46 -10.30 6.99
C PRO A 95 -3.52 -11.44 6.58
N THR A 96 -3.30 -11.67 5.29
CA THR A 96 -2.41 -12.71 4.78
C THR A 96 -0.96 -12.29 5.02
N LYS A 97 -0.23 -13.06 5.82
CA LYS A 97 1.17 -12.84 6.17
C LYS A 97 1.87 -14.19 6.20
N SER A 98 3.09 -14.24 5.66
CA SER A 98 3.95 -15.42 5.74
C SER A 98 4.71 -15.42 7.07
N ASP A 99 4.97 -16.61 7.62
CA ASP A 99 5.83 -16.78 8.80
C ASP A 99 7.28 -16.36 8.52
N ILE A 100 7.70 -16.43 7.25
CA ILE A 100 8.99 -15.88 6.77
C ILE A 100 9.10 -14.38 7.03
N GLY A 101 7.98 -13.66 7.16
CA GLY A 101 7.98 -12.25 7.56
C GLY A 101 8.65 -11.99 8.91
N SER A 102 8.63 -12.97 9.82
CA SER A 102 9.35 -12.87 11.09
C SER A 102 10.87 -12.98 10.93
N VAL A 103 11.33 -13.75 9.95
CA VAL A 103 12.75 -13.89 9.58
C VAL A 103 13.24 -12.59 8.95
N SER A 104 12.52 -12.10 7.92
CA SER A 104 12.81 -10.80 7.28
C SER A 104 12.88 -9.67 8.31
N LYS A 105 11.97 -9.64 9.29
CA LYS A 105 12.03 -8.67 10.38
C LYS A 105 13.34 -8.73 11.17
N LYS A 106 13.80 -9.93 11.55
CA LYS A 106 15.07 -10.07 12.31
C LYS A 106 16.28 -9.59 11.49
N ILE A 107 16.28 -9.84 10.19
CA ILE A 107 17.32 -9.32 9.28
C ILE A 107 17.28 -7.78 9.28
N LEU A 108 16.10 -7.18 9.11
CA LEU A 108 15.94 -5.72 9.10
C LEU A 108 16.30 -5.09 10.45
N ASP A 109 15.92 -5.71 11.57
CA ASP A 109 16.26 -5.25 12.93
C ASP A 109 17.79 -5.24 13.17
N ARG A 110 18.54 -6.12 12.49
CA ARG A 110 20.02 -6.14 12.52
C ARG A 110 20.64 -5.04 11.63
N ILE A 111 20.03 -4.76 10.48
CA ILE A 111 20.57 -3.83 9.47
C ILE A 111 20.27 -2.38 9.84
N LEU A 112 19.04 -2.07 10.23
CA LEU A 112 18.55 -0.71 10.43
C LEU A 112 19.42 0.10 11.39
N PRO A 113 19.82 -0.39 12.58
CA PRO A 113 20.65 0.38 13.51
C PRO A 113 21.98 0.84 12.88
N LYS A 114 22.60 0.00 12.06
CA LYS A 114 23.86 0.34 11.37
C LYS A 114 23.67 1.44 10.34
N ILE A 115 22.55 1.42 9.61
CA ILE A 115 22.18 2.50 8.70
C ILE A 115 21.91 3.78 9.48
N HIS A 116 21.17 3.71 10.60
CA HIS A 116 20.89 4.89 11.42
C HIS A 116 22.15 5.54 11.99
N GLU A 117 23.14 4.73 12.38
CA GLU A 117 24.41 5.22 12.92
C GLU A 117 25.32 5.83 11.85
N ALA A 118 25.38 5.22 10.66
CA ALA A 118 26.33 5.61 9.61
C ALA A 118 25.74 6.54 8.54
N SER A 119 24.42 6.65 8.43
CA SER A 119 23.78 7.48 7.41
C SER A 119 23.88 8.97 7.76
N PRO A 120 24.25 9.84 6.81
CA PRO A 120 24.18 11.29 6.99
C PRO A 120 22.75 11.82 6.97
N LEU A 121 21.76 10.98 6.62
CA LEU A 121 20.37 11.38 6.51
C LEU A 121 19.68 11.32 7.87
N PRO A 122 18.87 12.33 8.22
CA PRO A 122 18.05 12.29 9.41
C PRO A 122 16.92 11.25 9.25
N LEU A 123 17.16 10.05 9.76
CA LEU A 123 16.18 8.96 9.80
C LEU A 123 15.46 8.94 11.15
N TRP A 124 14.74 10.01 11.49
CA TRP A 124 14.13 10.16 12.81
C TRP A 124 13.05 9.09 13.06
N ASN A 125 13.13 8.46 14.23
CA ASN A 125 12.13 7.48 14.68
C ASN A 125 11.25 8.01 15.83
N ARG A 126 11.58 9.19 16.37
CA ARG A 126 10.86 9.84 17.47
C ARG A 126 10.56 11.30 17.16
N THR A 127 9.39 11.77 17.62
CA THR A 127 9.00 13.18 17.53
C THR A 127 10.01 14.11 18.21
N SER A 128 10.64 13.66 19.31
CA SER A 128 11.66 14.45 20.02
C SER A 128 12.87 14.76 19.14
N GLU A 129 13.33 13.82 18.31
CA GLU A 129 14.49 14.01 17.43
C GLU A 129 14.20 15.06 16.36
N ALA A 130 13.02 14.99 15.74
CA ALA A 130 12.57 15.98 14.77
C ALA A 130 12.43 17.39 15.40
N ILE A 131 11.93 17.47 16.64
CA ILE A 131 11.83 18.74 17.38
C ILE A 131 13.23 19.30 17.68
N THR A 132 14.17 18.46 18.14
CA THR A 132 15.54 18.88 18.41
C THR A 132 16.20 19.40 17.15
N TRP A 133 16.14 18.65 16.04
CA TRP A 133 16.64 19.12 14.74
C TRP A 133 16.03 20.47 14.34
N PHE A 134 14.70 20.63 14.45
CA PHE A 134 14.05 21.90 14.11
C PHE A 134 14.48 23.05 15.03
N ARG A 135 14.78 22.78 16.30
CA ARG A 135 15.28 23.77 17.25
C ARG A 135 16.70 24.22 16.90
N ASP A 136 17.52 23.31 16.43
CA ASP A 136 18.95 23.55 16.16
C ASP A 136 19.23 24.10 14.76
N LEU A 137 18.21 24.19 13.88
CA LEU A 137 18.36 24.80 12.56
C LEU A 137 18.84 26.26 12.65
N PRO A 138 19.96 26.62 11.99
CA PRO A 138 20.41 28.00 11.88
C PRO A 138 19.51 28.79 10.91
N ASP A 139 19.46 30.11 11.09
CA ASP A 139 18.76 31.05 10.21
C ASP A 139 17.35 30.61 9.77
N LYS A 140 16.50 30.33 10.75
CA LYS A 140 15.09 29.96 10.53
C LYS A 140 14.31 31.05 9.80
N SER A 141 14.77 32.30 9.89
CA SER A 141 14.17 33.46 9.25
C SER A 141 14.24 33.39 7.71
N ASN A 142 15.32 32.81 7.19
CA ASN A 142 15.55 32.64 5.76
C ASN A 142 15.26 31.22 5.24
N THR A 143 14.82 30.31 6.12
CA THR A 143 14.48 28.93 5.75
C THR A 143 13.00 28.82 5.35
N ARG A 144 12.67 27.83 4.51
CA ARG A 144 11.29 27.47 4.13
C ARG A 144 11.08 25.97 4.30
N PHE A 145 9.85 25.59 4.64
CA PHE A 145 9.46 24.19 4.72
C PHE A 145 8.94 23.68 3.39
N LEU A 146 9.41 22.50 3.00
CA LEU A 146 8.80 21.70 1.96
C LEU A 146 8.18 20.46 2.62
N GLN A 147 6.89 20.27 2.41
CA GLN A 147 6.18 19.06 2.80
C GLN A 147 5.78 18.31 1.53
N LEU A 148 6.14 17.04 1.44
CA LEU A 148 5.74 16.14 0.37
C LEU A 148 4.88 15.03 0.96
N ASP A 149 3.74 14.77 0.34
CA ASP A 149 2.90 13.61 0.64
C ASP A 149 2.94 12.67 -0.57
N ILE A 150 3.18 11.38 -0.32
CA ILE A 150 3.22 10.37 -1.37
C ILE A 150 1.85 9.70 -1.40
N GLU A 151 1.10 9.97 -2.47
CA GLU A 151 -0.17 9.30 -2.70
C GLU A 151 0.05 7.79 -2.81
N GLU A 152 -0.65 7.04 -1.96
CA GLU A 152 -0.62 5.57 -1.97
C GLU A 152 0.79 4.95 -1.77
N TYR A 153 1.58 5.53 -0.86
CA TYR A 153 2.96 5.13 -0.53
C TYR A 153 3.24 3.61 -0.58
N TYR A 154 2.54 2.78 0.20
CA TYR A 154 2.78 1.33 0.22
C TYR A 154 2.56 0.67 -1.13
N ALA A 155 1.53 1.08 -1.87
CA ALA A 155 1.27 0.53 -3.20
C ALA A 155 2.30 1.04 -4.22
N SER A 156 2.97 2.17 -3.97
CA SER A 156 4.00 2.71 -4.87
C SER A 156 5.34 1.98 -4.79
N ILE A 157 5.60 1.21 -3.74
CA ILE A 157 6.84 0.44 -3.59
C ILE A 157 6.84 -0.72 -4.60
N SER A 158 7.79 -0.69 -5.55
CA SER A 158 8.05 -1.78 -6.48
C SER A 158 9.14 -2.71 -5.96
N GLU A 159 9.22 -3.91 -6.54
CA GLU A 159 10.32 -4.84 -6.27
C GLU A 159 11.69 -4.21 -6.59
N SER A 160 11.80 -3.51 -7.72
CA SER A 160 13.03 -2.79 -8.10
C SER A 160 13.44 -1.74 -7.06
N LEU A 161 12.49 -0.97 -6.53
CA LEU A 161 12.76 0.02 -5.49
C LEU A 161 13.22 -0.64 -4.19
N LEU A 162 12.67 -1.80 -3.85
CA LEU A 162 13.10 -2.57 -2.70
C LEU A 162 14.51 -3.13 -2.89
N ILE A 163 14.84 -3.64 -4.09
CA ILE A 163 16.19 -4.09 -4.44
C ILE A 163 17.18 -2.92 -4.35
N ASP A 164 16.83 -1.76 -4.89
CA ASP A 164 17.66 -0.55 -4.80
C ASP A 164 17.88 -0.12 -3.35
N ALA A 165 16.85 -0.22 -2.50
CA ALA A 165 16.96 0.04 -1.07
C ALA A 165 17.87 -0.97 -0.35
N ILE A 166 17.82 -2.26 -0.72
CA ILE A 166 18.73 -3.29 -0.20
C ILE A 166 20.16 -3.02 -0.65
N ASN A 167 20.38 -2.63 -1.91
CA ASN A 167 21.70 -2.26 -2.43
C ASN A 167 22.26 -1.02 -1.72
N PHE A 168 21.43 -0.02 -1.43
CA PHE A 168 21.82 1.09 -0.57
C PHE A 168 22.20 0.61 0.84
N ALA A 169 21.41 -0.26 1.45
CA ALA A 169 21.70 -0.82 2.77
C ALA A 169 23.00 -1.64 2.82
N ARG A 170 23.38 -2.30 1.71
CA ARG A 170 24.66 -3.01 1.58
C ARG A 170 25.89 -2.12 1.76
N THR A 171 25.75 -0.81 1.54
CA THR A 171 26.84 0.14 1.80
C THR A 171 27.16 0.31 3.28
N PHE A 172 26.25 -0.09 4.18
CA PHE A 172 26.39 0.05 5.65
C PHE A 172 26.46 -1.28 6.40
N SER A 173 25.98 -2.37 5.81
CA SER A 173 26.01 -3.69 6.45
C SER A 173 26.11 -4.79 5.41
N THR A 174 26.76 -5.91 5.77
CA THR A 174 26.69 -7.12 4.97
C THR A 174 25.26 -7.66 4.96
N ILE A 175 24.74 -7.81 3.74
CA ILE A 175 23.44 -8.43 3.42
C ILE A 175 23.71 -9.46 2.32
N THR A 176 23.55 -10.73 2.65
CA THR A 176 23.78 -11.83 1.70
C THR A 176 22.67 -11.88 0.64
N GLU A 177 22.89 -12.65 -0.43
CA GLU A 177 21.84 -12.92 -1.42
C GLU A 177 20.67 -13.67 -0.80
N ALA A 178 20.95 -14.67 0.04
CA ALA A 178 19.90 -15.39 0.79
C ALA A 178 19.06 -14.45 1.68
N GLU A 179 19.68 -13.50 2.39
CA GLU A 179 18.95 -12.53 3.20
C GLU A 179 18.11 -11.58 2.34
N GLN A 180 18.59 -11.20 1.15
CA GLN A 180 17.80 -10.44 0.20
C GLN A 180 16.57 -11.24 -0.25
N ASP A 181 16.75 -12.51 -0.59
CA ASP A 181 15.66 -13.38 -1.04
C ASP A 181 14.61 -13.59 0.06
N GLU A 182 15.05 -13.74 1.32
CA GLU A 182 14.17 -13.81 2.49
C GLU A 182 13.35 -12.51 2.67
N ILE A 183 13.97 -11.34 2.48
CA ILE A 183 13.29 -10.04 2.53
C ILE A 183 12.27 -9.91 1.39
N LEU A 184 12.67 -10.26 0.16
CA LEU A 184 11.80 -10.20 -1.02
C LEU A 184 10.60 -11.15 -0.86
N HIS A 185 10.85 -12.38 -0.40
CA HIS A 185 9.82 -13.38 -0.18
C HIS A 185 8.76 -12.92 0.84
N ALA A 186 9.19 -12.29 1.94
CA ALA A 186 8.27 -11.75 2.94
C ALA A 186 7.31 -10.67 2.37
N GLN A 187 7.69 -10.00 1.29
CA GLN A 187 6.88 -8.97 0.63
C GLN A 187 5.86 -9.55 -0.38
N ILE A 188 6.01 -10.80 -0.82
CA ILE A 188 5.07 -11.46 -1.76
C ILE A 188 3.65 -11.51 -1.19
N ALA A 189 3.49 -11.62 0.14
CA ALA A 189 2.19 -11.53 0.80
C ALA A 189 1.54 -10.13 0.70
N LEU A 190 2.31 -9.08 0.46
CA LEU A 190 1.86 -7.69 0.36
C LEU A 190 1.65 -7.22 -1.09
N PHE A 191 2.29 -7.87 -2.06
CA PHE A 191 2.29 -7.44 -3.47
C PHE A 191 1.98 -8.59 -4.45
N ARG A 192 0.77 -8.58 -4.99
CA ARG A 192 0.56 -8.90 -6.41
C ARG A 192 -0.10 -7.70 -7.07
N LYS A 193 0.74 -6.78 -7.54
CA LYS A 193 0.28 -5.56 -8.19
C LYS A 193 -0.04 -5.88 -9.65
N SER A 194 -1.18 -5.40 -10.15
CA SER A 194 -1.54 -5.47 -11.58
C SER A 194 -0.60 -4.66 -12.50
N THR A 195 0.31 -3.87 -11.93
CA THR A 195 1.15 -2.93 -12.68
C THR A 195 2.27 -3.58 -13.45
N ASP A 196 2.83 -4.71 -13.02
CA ASP A 196 4.00 -5.27 -13.71
C ASP A 196 3.60 -5.79 -15.09
N GLU A 197 2.42 -6.42 -15.22
CA GLU A 197 1.83 -6.76 -16.51
C GLU A 197 1.43 -5.52 -17.34
N LYS A 198 1.00 -4.41 -16.73
CA LYS A 198 0.62 -3.18 -17.46
C LYS A 198 1.84 -2.41 -17.96
N ILE A 199 2.91 -2.36 -17.15
CA ILE A 199 4.20 -1.77 -17.52
C ILE A 199 4.88 -2.67 -18.55
N GLN A 200 4.86 -4.00 -18.36
CA GLN A 200 5.38 -4.95 -19.34
C GLN A 200 4.56 -4.89 -20.63
N ALA A 201 3.23 -4.87 -20.58
CA ALA A 201 2.38 -4.73 -21.77
C ALA A 201 2.56 -3.36 -22.45
N LEU A 202 2.79 -2.27 -21.70
CA LEU A 202 3.16 -0.97 -22.27
C LEU A 202 4.54 -1.00 -22.89
N THR A 203 5.52 -1.66 -22.25
CA THR A 203 6.90 -1.82 -22.71
C THR A 203 6.94 -2.68 -23.98
N ASP A 204 6.24 -3.81 -23.99
CA ASP A 204 6.07 -4.69 -25.14
C ASP A 204 5.32 -3.98 -26.28
N LYS A 205 4.32 -3.15 -25.95
CA LYS A 205 3.58 -2.35 -26.94
C LYS A 205 4.44 -1.22 -27.50
N LEU A 206 5.32 -0.62 -26.69
CA LEU A 206 6.33 0.36 -27.12
C LEU A 206 7.46 -0.28 -27.93
N GLN A 207 7.85 -1.52 -27.64
CA GLN A 207 8.83 -2.29 -28.41
C GLN A 207 8.25 -2.78 -29.75
N ARG A 208 6.95 -3.11 -29.80
CA ARG A 208 6.22 -3.46 -31.03
C ARG A 208 5.91 -2.24 -31.90
N LEU A 209 5.79 -1.06 -31.30
CA LEU A 209 5.82 0.21 -32.02
C LEU A 209 7.26 0.45 -32.49
N LYS A 210 7.63 -0.14 -33.64
CA LYS A 210 8.83 0.29 -34.37
C LYS A 210 8.70 1.79 -34.62
N PHE A 211 9.38 2.60 -33.80
CA PHE A 211 9.40 4.04 -33.99
C PHE A 211 9.99 4.30 -35.38
N PRO A 212 9.22 4.88 -36.33
CA PRO A 212 9.83 5.37 -37.56
C PRO A 212 10.86 6.41 -37.15
N ARG A 213 12.11 6.23 -37.59
CA ARG A 213 13.20 7.17 -37.35
C ARG A 213 12.68 8.58 -37.61
N TYR A 214 12.80 9.44 -36.60
CA TYR A 214 12.46 10.85 -36.70
C TYR A 214 13.20 11.47 -37.90
N ARG A 215 12.45 11.82 -38.95
CA ARG A 215 12.92 12.72 -40.00
C ARG A 215 12.43 14.13 -39.63
N PRO A 216 13.32 15.14 -39.55
CA PRO A 216 12.89 16.51 -39.30
C PRO A 216 11.97 16.95 -40.44
N ARG A 217 10.75 17.37 -40.11
CA ARG A 217 9.80 17.88 -41.10
C ARG A 217 9.99 19.39 -41.22
N THR A 218 10.33 19.83 -42.42
CA THR A 218 10.38 21.23 -42.83
C THR A 218 8.99 21.86 -42.69
N LYS A 219 8.97 23.13 -42.25
CA LYS A 219 7.75 23.90 -42.03
C LYS A 219 7.02 24.16 -43.36
N SER A 220 5.80 23.66 -43.48
CA SER A 220 4.74 24.30 -44.26
C SER A 220 3.41 24.05 -43.56
N GLY A 221 2.66 25.13 -43.34
CA GLY A 221 1.53 25.16 -42.41
C GLY A 221 0.21 24.66 -43.00
N SER A 222 -0.78 24.49 -42.13
CA SER A 222 -2.16 24.95 -42.35
C SER A 222 -2.99 24.76 -41.09
N ARG A 223 -3.80 25.77 -40.78
CA ARG A 223 -4.79 25.83 -39.70
C ARG A 223 -5.93 24.82 -39.94
N ARG A 224 -6.52 24.31 -38.86
CA ARG A 224 -7.99 24.31 -38.68
C ARG A 224 -8.39 24.09 -37.21
N ASN A 225 -9.49 24.74 -36.89
CA ASN A 225 -10.09 25.02 -35.59
C ASN A 225 -11.42 24.24 -35.53
N THR A 226 -11.84 23.69 -34.40
CA THR A 226 -13.27 23.61 -33.99
C THR A 226 -13.48 23.18 -32.53
N LYS A 227 -14.48 23.82 -31.91
CA LYS A 227 -14.99 23.74 -30.53
C LYS A 227 -16.11 22.69 -30.34
N LYS A 228 -16.33 22.22 -29.09
CA LYS A 228 -17.61 22.19 -28.28
C LYS A 228 -17.49 21.11 -27.16
N ARG A 229 -17.63 21.39 -25.85
CA ARG A 229 -18.84 21.55 -24.97
C ARG A 229 -19.82 20.36 -25.10
N SER A 230 -20.39 19.69 -24.07
CA SER A 230 -20.89 20.10 -22.74
C SER A 230 -21.40 18.88 -21.92
N SER A 231 -21.22 18.94 -20.59
CA SER A 231 -22.09 18.59 -19.42
C SER A 231 -23.22 17.54 -19.45
N SER A 232 -23.38 16.81 -18.34
CA SER A 232 -24.61 16.45 -17.56
C SER A 232 -24.25 15.33 -16.55
N ALA A 233 -24.78 15.14 -15.34
CA ALA A 233 -25.55 15.87 -14.32
C ALA A 233 -25.51 14.97 -13.06
N LEU A 234 -25.26 15.52 -11.86
CA LEU A 234 -25.25 14.80 -10.58
C LEU A 234 -26.68 14.60 -10.07
N VAL A 235 -27.02 13.38 -9.64
CA VAL A 235 -28.22 13.10 -8.82
C VAL A 235 -27.76 12.73 -7.41
N LEU A 236 -28.20 13.51 -6.42
CA LEU A 236 -27.94 13.35 -4.99
C LEU A 236 -28.84 12.25 -4.41
N GLY A 237 -28.23 11.20 -3.83
CA GLY A 237 -28.90 10.10 -3.13
C GLY A 237 -28.42 9.99 -1.68
N LYS A 238 -29.39 9.79 -0.78
CA LYS A 238 -29.33 9.78 0.69
C LYS A 238 -28.17 8.96 1.31
N SER A 239 -27.64 9.45 2.45
CA SER A 239 -26.59 8.81 3.26
C SER A 239 -26.96 7.38 3.71
N ASN A 240 -26.08 6.41 3.44
CA ASN A 240 -26.26 4.99 3.74
C ASN A 240 -25.63 4.55 5.09
N TYR A 241 -25.22 5.47 5.95
CA TYR A 241 -24.37 5.16 7.12
C TYR A 241 -25.03 5.60 8.42
N GLN A 242 -25.48 4.63 9.23
CA GLN A 242 -25.91 4.89 10.60
C GLN A 242 -24.72 4.72 11.56
N ARG A 243 -24.37 5.82 12.24
CA ARG A 243 -23.40 5.82 13.35
C ARG A 243 -24.05 5.15 14.56
N LEU A 244 -23.45 4.09 15.08
CA LEU A 244 -23.90 3.50 16.34
C LEU A 244 -23.27 4.27 17.50
N ASN A 245 -24.09 4.96 18.28
CA ASN A 245 -23.65 5.56 19.54
C ASN A 245 -23.55 4.46 20.59
N ALA A 246 -22.35 4.23 21.12
CA ALA A 246 -22.17 3.40 22.30
C ALA A 246 -22.72 4.15 23.53
N THR A 247 -23.97 3.88 23.91
CA THR A 247 -24.46 4.26 25.23
C THR A 247 -23.76 3.41 26.28
N LYS A 248 -22.88 4.04 27.07
CA LYS A 248 -22.48 3.48 28.36
C LYS A 248 -23.74 3.43 29.23
N SER A 249 -24.30 2.24 29.46
CA SER A 249 -25.18 2.04 30.61
C SER A 249 -24.31 2.14 31.87
N LYS A 250 -24.31 3.32 32.50
CA LYS A 250 -24.04 3.39 33.94
C LYS A 250 -25.20 2.67 34.63
N GLY A 251 -24.94 1.48 35.15
CA GLY A 251 -25.78 0.90 36.19
C GLY A 251 -25.32 1.50 37.52
N GLU A 252 -26.11 2.45 38.03
CA GLU A 252 -26.16 2.78 39.45
C GLU A 252 -27.41 2.09 40.01
N SER A 253 -27.19 1.19 40.98
CA SER A 253 -28.02 0.73 42.11
C SER A 253 -27.65 -0.71 42.43
#